data_AF-A0A7C2WRU9-F1
#
_entry.id   AF-A0A7C2WRU9-F1
#
_cell.length_a   1.000
_cell.length_b   1.000
_cell.length_c   1.000
_cell.angle_alpha   90.00
_cell.angle_beta   90.00
_cell.angle_gamma   90.00
#
_symmetry.space_group_name_H-M   'P 1'
#
loop_
_entity.id
_entity.type
_entity.pdbx_description
1 polymer ?
#
loop_
_entity_poly.entity_id
_entity_poly.type
_entity_poly.pdbx_seq_one_letter_code
_entity_poly.pdbx_strand_id
1 'polypeptide(L)'
;MRKAQTLVEFAVSLTVFVLLLLGLVEAGRYAFSISTLTNAAREGARYATLRPYDLAGIIARVRSTVAGIDRNQVSVQVTYSPDPPQSGALVTVTVSYPFRPIFVRFDTPIVVRATMRLP
;
A
#
# COMPACT_ATOMS: atom_id res chain seq x y z
N MET A 1 50.21 3.06 -15.19
CA MET A 1 49.28 1.92 -15.34
C MET A 1 48.46 1.66 -14.07
N ARG A 2 49.03 1.49 -12.87
CA ARG A 2 48.27 1.21 -11.62
C ARG A 2 47.15 2.21 -11.27
N LYS A 3 47.37 3.52 -11.42
CA LYS A 3 46.35 4.55 -11.10
C LYS A 3 45.07 4.45 -11.96
N ALA A 4 45.20 4.05 -13.22
CA ALA A 4 44.04 3.88 -14.12
C ALA A 4 43.22 2.64 -13.74
N GLN A 5 43.88 1.57 -13.31
CA GLN A 5 43.21 0.35 -12.84
C GLN A 5 42.39 0.62 -11.57
N THR A 6 42.96 1.30 -10.58
CA THR A 6 42.25 1.65 -9.33
C THR A 6 41.03 2.53 -9.60
N LEU A 7 41.12 3.46 -10.56
CA LEU A 7 39.99 4.30 -10.96
C LEU A 7 38.84 3.46 -11.54
N VAL A 8 39.16 2.47 -12.38
CA VAL A 8 38.17 1.56 -12.97
C VAL A 8 37.52 0.68 -11.90
N GLU A 9 38.31 0.10 -11.00
CA GLU A 9 37.80 -0.72 -9.88
C GLU A 9 36.84 0.08 -8.98
N PHE A 10 37.19 1.34 -8.67
CA PHE A 10 36.31 2.24 -7.92
C PHE A 10 35.02 2.57 -8.67
N ALA A 11 35.10 2.88 -9.97
CA ALA A 11 33.94 3.21 -10.79
C ALA A 11 32.94 2.03 -10.86
N VAL A 12 33.42 0.81 -11.01
CA VAL A 12 32.58 -0.40 -11.02
C VAL A 12 31.92 -0.60 -9.65
N SER A 13 32.70 -0.48 -8.57
CA SER A 13 32.19 -0.62 -7.20
C SER A 13 31.12 0.42 -6.88
N LEU A 14 31.34 1.67 -7.26
CA LEU A 14 30.39 2.76 -7.08
C LEU A 14 29.10 2.51 -7.87
N THR A 15 29.21 2.00 -9.09
CA THR A 15 28.04 1.69 -9.93
C THR A 15 27.16 0.64 -9.27
N VAL A 16 27.76 -0.46 -8.79
CA VAL A 16 27.03 -1.52 -8.06
C VAL A 16 26.42 -0.96 -6.77
N PHE A 17 27.16 -0.14 -6.04
CA PHE A 17 26.67 0.48 -4.81
C PHE A 17 25.45 1.39 -5.06
N VAL A 18 25.47 2.20 -6.11
CA VAL A 18 24.32 3.05 -6.48
C VAL A 18 23.11 2.18 -6.84
N LEU A 19 23.28 1.12 -7.62
CA LEU A 19 22.17 0.20 -7.95
C LEU A 19 21.54 -0.42 -6.70
N LEU A 20 22.36 -0.78 -5.70
CA LEU A 20 21.86 -1.29 -4.42
C LEU A 20 21.06 -0.23 -3.65
N LEU A 21 21.53 1.02 -3.60
CA LEU A 21 20.79 2.11 -2.96
C LEU A 21 19.45 2.38 -3.63
N LEU A 22 19.39 2.38 -4.97
CA LEU A 22 18.14 2.55 -5.71
C LEU A 22 17.16 1.41 -5.41
N GLY A 23 17.65 0.17 -5.34
CA GLY A 23 16.85 -0.99 -4.94
C GLY A 23 16.28 -0.86 -3.53
N LEU A 24 17.08 -0.39 -2.57
CA LEU A 24 16.64 -0.16 -1.18
C LEU A 24 15.55 0.93 -1.10
N VAL A 25 15.72 2.03 -1.83
CA VAL A 25 14.72 3.10 -1.88
C VAL A 25 13.40 2.59 -2.46
N GLU A 26 13.44 1.83 -3.56
CA GLU A 26 12.23 1.28 -4.17
C GLU A 26 11.52 0.28 -3.24
N ALA A 27 12.28 -0.63 -2.62
CA ALA A 27 11.74 -1.58 -1.64
C ALA A 27 11.10 -0.86 -0.44
N GLY A 28 11.75 0.21 0.06
CA GLY A 28 11.21 1.05 1.13
C GLY A 28 9.89 1.72 0.76
N ARG A 29 9.78 2.27 -0.46
CA ARG A 29 8.52 2.87 -0.96
C ARG A 29 7.41 1.84 -1.08
N TYR A 30 7.72 0.65 -1.58
CA TYR A 30 6.75 -0.45 -1.69
C TYR A 30 6.24 -0.89 -0.32
N ALA A 31 7.14 -1.15 0.64
CA ALA A 31 6.80 -1.54 1.99
C ALA A 31 5.99 -0.45 2.74
N PHE A 32 6.39 0.82 2.59
CA PHE A 32 5.64 1.94 3.14
C PHE A 32 4.21 2.02 2.59
N SER A 33 4.04 1.80 1.28
CA SER A 33 2.73 1.78 0.61
C SER A 33 1.83 0.68 1.18
N ILE A 34 2.36 -0.54 1.38
CA ILE A 34 1.61 -1.63 2.03
C ILE A 34 1.18 -1.24 3.45
N SER A 35 2.09 -0.63 4.22
CA SER A 35 1.83 -0.25 5.61
C SER A 35 0.70 0.79 5.71
N THR A 36 0.77 1.87 4.92
CA THR A 36 -0.26 2.91 4.96
C THR A 36 -1.62 2.39 4.47
N LEU A 37 -1.65 1.55 3.42
CA LEU A 37 -2.89 0.95 2.91
C LEU A 37 -3.49 -0.03 3.94
N THR A 38 -2.67 -0.82 4.61
CA THR A 38 -3.12 -1.77 5.64
C THR A 38 -3.76 -1.04 6.81
N ASN A 39 -3.12 0.05 7.26
CA ASN A 39 -3.67 0.90 8.30
C ASN A 39 -5.01 1.53 7.87
N ALA A 40 -5.08 2.04 6.64
CA ALA A 40 -6.29 2.62 6.08
C ALA A 40 -7.44 1.61 5.95
N ALA A 41 -7.16 0.38 5.51
CA ALA A 41 -8.14 -0.70 5.44
C ALA A 41 -8.73 -1.04 6.82
N ARG A 42 -7.88 -1.14 7.85
CA ARG A 42 -8.30 -1.38 9.24
C ARG A 42 -9.18 -0.27 9.77
N GLU A 43 -8.82 0.98 9.48
CA GLU A 43 -9.58 2.13 9.93
C GLU A 43 -10.94 2.24 9.21
N GLY A 44 -10.99 1.89 7.92
CA GLY A 44 -12.25 1.72 7.19
C GLY A 44 -13.13 0.62 7.77
N ALA A 45 -12.56 -0.54 8.08
CA ALA A 45 -13.28 -1.65 8.71
C ALA A 45 -13.83 -1.25 10.09
N ARG A 46 -13.05 -0.52 10.89
CA ARG A 46 -13.48 0.00 12.20
C ARG A 46 -14.61 1.02 12.06
N TYR A 47 -14.56 1.88 11.07
CA TYR A 47 -15.65 2.80 10.79
C TYR A 47 -16.93 2.04 10.41
N ALA A 48 -16.78 1.01 9.57
CA ALA A 48 -17.90 0.18 9.14
C ALA A 48 -18.59 -0.57 10.27
N THR A 49 -17.91 -0.87 11.39
CA THR A 49 -18.59 -1.49 12.56
C THR A 49 -19.57 -0.54 13.24
N LEU A 50 -19.34 0.77 13.16
CA LEU A 50 -20.20 1.81 13.75
C LEU A 50 -21.25 2.34 12.77
N ARG A 51 -20.94 2.30 11.47
CA ARG A 51 -21.76 2.84 10.38
C ARG A 51 -21.75 1.91 9.16
N PRO A 52 -22.34 0.70 9.26
CA PRO A 52 -22.25 -0.32 8.21
C PRO A 52 -22.93 0.05 6.89
N TYR A 53 -23.90 0.96 6.91
CA TYR A 53 -24.60 1.39 5.69
C TYR A 53 -23.99 2.64 5.05
N ASP A 54 -23.01 3.29 5.70
CA ASP A 54 -22.37 4.50 5.18
C ASP A 54 -21.14 4.16 4.33
N LEU A 55 -21.37 3.60 3.14
CA LEU A 55 -20.31 3.24 2.20
C LEU A 55 -19.43 4.44 1.82
N ALA A 56 -20.03 5.63 1.64
CA ALA A 56 -19.30 6.84 1.32
C ALA A 56 -18.37 7.26 2.48
N GLY A 57 -18.87 7.20 3.71
CA GLY A 57 -18.08 7.45 4.92
C GLY A 57 -16.95 6.46 5.11
N ILE A 58 -17.17 5.17 4.84
CA ILE A 58 -16.11 4.13 4.89
C ILE A 58 -15.01 4.45 3.87
N ILE A 59 -15.38 4.76 2.61
CA ILE A 59 -14.42 5.09 1.56
C ILE A 59 -13.65 6.38 1.90
N ALA A 60 -14.35 7.40 2.38
CA ALA A 60 -13.74 8.65 2.82
C ALA A 60 -12.76 8.43 3.97
N ARG A 61 -13.12 7.58 4.94
CA ARG A 61 -12.25 7.21 6.06
C ARG A 61 -10.96 6.56 5.57
N VAL A 62 -11.07 5.52 4.72
CA VAL A 62 -9.90 4.87 4.11
C VAL A 62 -9.00 5.89 3.42
N ARG A 63 -9.56 6.73 2.53
CA ARG A 63 -8.78 7.73 1.78
C ARG A 63 -8.12 8.78 2.69
N SER A 64 -8.78 9.18 3.78
CA SER A 64 -8.23 10.14 4.74
C SER A 64 -7.06 9.56 5.57
N THR A 65 -7.04 8.25 5.79
CA THR A 65 -6.00 7.56 6.57
C THR A 65 -4.74 7.25 5.74
N VAL A 66 -4.88 7.18 4.41
CA VAL A 66 -3.74 7.00 3.51
C VAL A 66 -2.81 8.22 3.53
N ALA A 67 -1.50 7.96 3.61
CA ALA A 67 -0.43 8.96 3.64
C ALA A 67 0.69 8.60 2.65
N GLY A 68 1.31 9.63 2.04
CA GLY A 68 2.50 9.48 1.19
C GLY A 68 2.30 8.81 -0.17
N ILE A 69 1.05 8.53 -0.57
CA ILE A 69 0.68 8.04 -1.91
C ILE A 69 -0.52 8.84 -2.45
N ASP A 70 -0.76 8.76 -3.76
CA ASP A 70 -1.90 9.45 -4.38
C ASP A 70 -3.23 8.79 -4.00
N ARG A 71 -4.05 9.53 -3.23
CA ARG A 71 -5.35 9.08 -2.73
C ARG A 71 -6.37 8.84 -3.84
N ASN A 72 -6.22 9.50 -4.99
CA ASN A 72 -7.14 9.36 -6.11
C ASN A 72 -6.98 8.01 -6.83
N GLN A 73 -5.82 7.39 -6.69
CA GLN A 73 -5.54 6.06 -7.25
C GLN A 73 -5.88 4.92 -6.29
N VAL A 74 -6.34 5.24 -5.07
CA VAL A 74 -6.78 4.24 -4.09
C VAL A 74 -8.21 3.81 -4.40
N SER A 75 -8.35 2.53 -4.75
CA SER A 75 -9.63 1.87 -4.93
C SER A 75 -10.00 1.12 -3.64
N VAL A 76 -11.27 1.21 -3.25
CA VAL A 76 -11.79 0.62 -2.00
C VAL A 76 -13.02 -0.20 -2.36
N GLN A 77 -13.04 -1.45 -1.91
CA GLN A 77 -14.18 -2.34 -2.03
C GLN A 77 -14.56 -2.82 -0.63
N VAL A 78 -15.85 -2.70 -0.30
CA VAL A 78 -16.40 -3.14 0.98
C VAL A 78 -17.35 -4.29 0.70
N THR A 79 -17.19 -5.40 1.40
CA THR A 79 -18.09 -6.56 1.32
C THR A 79 -18.55 -6.96 2.70
N TYR A 80 -19.80 -7.42 2.78
CA TYR A 80 -20.39 -7.98 4.00
C TYR A 80 -20.69 -9.46 3.81
N SER A 81 -20.58 -10.22 4.89
CA SER A 81 -20.99 -11.61 4.92
C SER A 81 -21.63 -11.94 6.26
N PRO A 82 -22.95 -12.20 6.32
CA PRO A 82 -23.95 -12.07 5.24
C PRO A 82 -24.24 -10.61 4.80
N ASP A 83 -24.83 -10.46 3.61
CA ASP A 83 -25.28 -9.19 3.01
C ASP A 83 -26.82 -9.24 2.85
N PRO A 84 -27.62 -8.30 3.42
CA PRO A 84 -27.24 -7.04 4.06
C PRO A 84 -26.50 -7.21 5.40
N PRO A 85 -25.69 -6.22 5.80
CA PRO A 85 -24.99 -6.24 7.08
C PRO A 85 -25.98 -6.33 8.24
N GLN A 86 -25.69 -7.25 9.17
CA GLN A 86 -26.47 -7.51 10.38
C GLN A 86 -25.52 -7.72 11.56
N SER A 87 -26.06 -7.76 12.79
CA SER A 87 -25.24 -8.02 13.98
C SER A 87 -24.49 -9.34 13.84
N GLY A 88 -23.20 -9.31 14.16
CA GLY A 88 -22.31 -10.46 14.01
C GLY A 88 -21.83 -10.75 12.58
N ALA A 89 -22.29 -10.02 11.55
CA ALA A 89 -21.78 -10.16 10.18
C ALA A 89 -20.32 -9.68 10.07
N LEU A 90 -19.58 -10.24 9.10
CA LEU A 90 -18.21 -9.86 8.83
C LEU A 90 -18.19 -8.76 7.77
N VAL A 91 -17.57 -7.63 8.08
CA VAL A 91 -17.20 -6.61 7.09
C VAL A 91 -15.77 -6.83 6.65
N THR A 92 -15.54 -6.88 5.34
CA THR A 92 -14.20 -6.93 4.74
C THR A 92 -13.98 -5.70 3.87
N VAL A 93 -12.99 -4.89 4.24
CA VAL A 93 -12.54 -3.73 3.46
C VAL A 93 -11.29 -4.12 2.70
N THR A 94 -11.39 -4.17 1.39
CA THR A 94 -10.30 -4.41 0.45
C THR A 94 -9.84 -3.08 -0.14
N VAL A 95 -8.56 -2.78 -0.04
CA VAL A 95 -7.97 -1.55 -0.57
C VAL A 95 -6.91 -1.92 -1.60
N SER A 96 -6.98 -1.30 -2.77
CA SER A 96 -6.08 -1.54 -3.89
C SER A 96 -5.41 -0.24 -4.35
N TYR A 97 -4.13 -0.32 -4.71
CA TYR A 97 -3.34 0.80 -5.21
C TYR A 97 -2.39 0.35 -6.34
N PRO A 98 -2.41 1.00 -7.52
CA PRO A 98 -1.51 0.68 -8.61
C PRO A 98 -0.11 1.25 -8.33
N PHE A 99 0.71 0.50 -7.60
CA PHE A 99 2.07 0.94 -7.30
C PHE A 99 2.90 1.03 -8.57
N ARG A 100 3.41 2.23 -8.86
CA ARG A 100 4.28 2.50 -10.01
C ARG A 100 5.72 2.71 -9.54
N PRO A 101 6.59 1.71 -9.73
CA PRO A 101 8.02 1.83 -9.41
C PRO A 101 8.69 2.89 -10.29
N ILE A 102 9.74 3.52 -9.75
CA ILE A 102 10.50 4.55 -10.47
C ILE A 102 11.61 3.92 -11.32
N PHE A 103 12.34 2.95 -10.75
CA PHE A 103 13.58 2.44 -11.38
C PHE A 103 13.38 1.19 -12.23
N VAL A 104 12.50 0.27 -11.83
CA VAL A 104 12.26 -1.00 -12.53
C VAL A 104 10.78 -1.12 -12.83
N ARG A 105 10.39 -1.18 -14.11
CA ARG A 105 8.97 -1.28 -14.47
C ARG A 105 8.41 -2.66 -14.11
N PHE A 106 7.46 -2.69 -13.21
CA PHE A 106 6.55 -3.80 -12.96
C PHE A 106 5.18 -3.23 -12.60
N ASP A 107 4.12 -3.87 -13.09
CA ASP A 107 2.75 -3.43 -12.89
C ASP A 107 2.01 -4.44 -12.02
N THR A 108 2.27 -4.39 -10.71
CA THR A 108 1.53 -5.19 -9.73
C THR A 108 0.80 -4.26 -8.75
N PRO A 109 -0.54 -4.27 -8.75
CA PRO A 109 -1.28 -3.50 -7.76
C PRO A 109 -1.05 -4.09 -6.37
N ILE A 110 -0.85 -3.23 -5.39
CA ILE A 110 -0.85 -3.60 -3.98
C ILE A 110 -2.31 -3.78 -3.57
N VAL A 111 -2.65 -4.96 -3.07
CA VAL A 111 -3.99 -5.25 -2.54
C VAL A 111 -3.86 -5.70 -1.09
N VAL A 112 -4.56 -5.01 -0.20
CA VAL A 112 -4.61 -5.33 1.24
C VAL A 112 -6.06 -5.48 1.69
N ARG A 113 -6.28 -6.25 2.75
CA ARG A 113 -7.60 -6.55 3.28
C ARG A 113 -7.62 -6.41 4.79
N ALA A 114 -8.72 -5.89 5.32
CA ALA A 114 -9.01 -5.88 6.74
C ALA A 114 -10.43 -6.38 6.96
N THR A 115 -10.62 -7.31 7.90
CA THR A 115 -11.91 -7.89 8.24
C THR A 115 -12.24 -7.61 9.71
N MET A 116 -13.48 -7.20 10.00
CA MET A 116 -13.99 -7.00 11.36
C MET A 116 -15.39 -7.58 11.50
N ARG A 117 -15.78 -7.89 12.74
CA ARG A 117 -17.13 -8.36 13.06
C ARG A 117 -18.00 -7.18 13.51
N LEU A 118 -19.21 -7.10 12.96
CA LEU A 118 -20.23 -6.15 13.38
C LEU A 118 -20.74 -6.50 14.79
N PRO A 119 -21.01 -5.50 15.63
CA PRO A 119 -21.52 -5.72 16.99
C PRO A 119 -22.91 -6.35 16.99
#